data_AF-A0A0D1YSV5-F1
#
_entry.id   AF-A0A0D1YSV5-F1
#
_cell.length_a   1.000
_cell.length_b   1.000
_cell.length_c   1.000
_cell.angle_alpha   90.00
_cell.angle_beta   90.00
_cell.angle_gamma   90.00
#
_symmetry.space_group_name_H-M   'P 1'
#
loop_
_entity.id
_entity.type
_entity.pdbx_description
1 polymer ?
#
loop_
_entity_poly.entity_id
_entity_poly.type
_entity_poly.pdbx_seq_one_letter_code
_entity_poly.pdbx_strand_id
1 'polypeptide(L)' 'MADEATKAKLRSTFDKLTPQDFAAVAGNREGLIDKVAEKYGISKDEAKKQVDDAFSK' A
#
# COMPACT_ATOMS: atom_id res chain seq x y z
N MET A 1 -10.22 3.66 -16.78
CA MET A 1 -10.79 3.26 -15.47
C MET A 1 -10.14 1.95 -14.97
N ALA A 2 -8.80 1.86 -14.98
CA ALA A 2 -8.08 0.66 -14.53
C ALA A 2 -7.58 0.76 -13.07
N ASP A 3 -7.75 1.92 -12.43
CA ASP A 3 -7.15 2.25 -11.13
C ASP A 3 -7.92 1.70 -9.91
N GLU A 4 -9.20 1.35 -10.07
CA GLU A 4 -10.07 1.08 -8.92
C GLU A 4 -9.96 -0.37 -8.39
N ALA A 5 -9.73 -1.33 -9.27
CA ALA A 5 -9.67 -2.75 -8.92
C ALA A 5 -8.43 -3.10 -8.07
N THR A 6 -7.26 -2.60 -8.47
CA THR A 6 -6.01 -2.78 -7.72
C THR A 6 -6.11 -2.13 -6.34
N LYS A 7 -6.75 -0.96 -6.28
CA LYS A 7 -6.95 -0.18 -5.05
C LYS A 7 -7.90 -0.86 -4.07
N ALA A 8 -8.98 -1.48 -4.56
CA ALA A 8 -9.89 -2.25 -3.73
C ALA A 8 -9.21 -3.49 -3.13
N LYS A 9 -8.34 -4.15 -3.91
CA LYS A 9 -7.60 -5.33 -3.48
C LYS A 9 -6.52 -4.99 -2.44
N LEU A 10 -5.76 -3.92 -2.69
CA LEU A 10 -4.83 -3.33 -1.72
C LEU A 10 -5.51 -2.97 -0.41
N ARG A 11 -6.70 -2.35 -0.46
CA ARG A 11 -7.51 -2.05 0.74
C ARG A 11 -7.90 -3.31 1.53
N SER A 12 -8.21 -4.42 0.84
CA SER A 12 -8.51 -5.69 1.52
C SER A 12 -7.27 -6.33 2.15
N THR A 13 -6.09 -6.17 1.55
CA THR A 13 -4.83 -6.65 2.11
C THR A 13 -4.40 -5.81 3.31
N PHE A 14 -4.59 -4.50 3.23
CA PHE A 14 -4.16 -3.55 4.25
C PHE A 14 -5.32 -2.93 5.02
N ASP A 15 -5.82 -3.63 6.03
CA ASP A 15 -6.93 -3.17 6.89
C ASP A 15 -6.67 -1.80 7.56
N LYS A 16 -5.40 -1.46 7.86
CA LYS A 16 -5.02 -0.18 8.49
C LYS A 16 -4.77 0.97 7.50
N LEU A 17 -4.78 0.72 6.19
CA LEU A 17 -4.50 1.75 5.18
C LEU A 17 -5.73 2.06 4.35
N THR A 18 -6.02 3.35 4.27
CA THR A 18 -7.16 3.89 3.55
C THR A 18 -6.85 4.01 2.05
N PRO A 19 -7.81 3.77 1.14
CA PRO A 19 -7.59 3.98 -0.29
C PRO A 19 -7.20 5.42 -0.64
N GLN A 20 -7.50 6.40 0.23
CA GLN A 20 -6.99 7.76 0.08
C GLN A 20 -5.48 7.86 0.30
N ASP A 21 -4.89 7.13 1.25
CA ASP A 21 -3.43 7.09 1.45
C ASP A 21 -2.73 6.46 0.25
N PHE A 22 -3.27 5.37 -0.29
CA PHE A 22 -2.78 4.75 -1.53
C PHE A 22 -2.92 5.70 -2.73
N ALA A 23 -4.00 6.48 -2.81
CA ALA A 23 -4.16 7.49 -3.86
C ALA A 23 -3.21 8.67 -3.69
N ALA A 24 -2.97 9.09 -2.44
CA ALA A 24 -2.12 10.22 -2.12
C ALA A 24 -0.66 9.94 -2.49
N VAL A 25 -0.24 8.68 -2.41
CA VAL A 25 1.08 8.27 -2.91
C VAL A 25 1.09 8.04 -4.43
N ALA A 26 -0.07 8.08 -5.11
CA ALA A 26 -0.21 8.12 -6.57
C ALA A 26 0.63 7.08 -7.35
N GLY A 27 0.71 5.85 -6.82
CA GLY A 27 1.53 4.79 -7.44
C GLY A 27 3.03 4.84 -7.07
N ASN A 28 3.44 5.77 -6.20
CA ASN A 28 4.78 5.78 -5.64
C ASN A 28 4.90 4.67 -4.57
N ARG A 29 5.68 3.64 -4.91
CA ARG A 29 5.93 2.49 -4.03
C ARG A 29 6.60 2.93 -2.73
N GLU A 30 7.53 3.88 -2.77
CA GLU A 30 8.24 4.39 -1.58
C GLU A 30 7.33 5.12 -0.59
N GLY A 31 6.43 5.99 -1.08
CA GLY A 31 5.49 6.70 -0.21
C GLY A 31 4.54 5.75 0.50
N LEU A 32 4.21 4.64 -0.17
CA LEU A 32 3.39 3.57 0.39
C LEU A 32 4.14 2.77 1.46
N ILE A 33 5.41 2.49 1.22
CA ILE A 33 6.29 1.79 2.17
C ILE A 33 6.42 2.60 3.47
N ASP A 34 6.62 3.92 3.38
CA ASP A 34 6.68 4.79 4.56
C ASP A 34 5.34 4.78 5.33
N LYS A 35 4.22 4.95 4.62
CA LYS A 35 2.88 4.89 5.23
C LYS A 35 2.61 3.56 5.93
N VAL A 36 2.95 2.44 5.27
CA VAL A 36 2.78 1.09 5.81
C VAL A 36 3.68 0.89 7.02
N ALA A 37 4.95 1.27 6.94
CA ALA A 37 5.90 1.16 8.04
C ALA A 37 5.41 1.93 9.28
N GLU A 38 4.95 3.19 9.10
CA GLU A 38 4.41 4.01 10.20
C GLU A 38 3.08 3.48 10.76
N LYS A 39 2.14 3.08 9.89
CA LYS A 39 0.80 2.61 10.31
C LYS A 39 0.82 1.24 10.98
N TYR A 40 1.69 0.36 10.50
CA TYR A 40 1.82 -1.00 11.02
C TYR A 40 2.89 -1.11 12.09
N GLY A 41 3.77 -0.11 12.26
CA GLY A 41 4.88 -0.15 13.21
C GLY A 41 5.91 -1.21 12.83
N ILE A 42 6.11 -1.43 11.53
CA ILE A 42 7.01 -2.44 10.98
C ILE A 42 8.20 -1.79 10.28
N SER A 43 9.26 -2.56 10.08
CA SER A 43 10.44 -2.12 9.34
C SER A 43 10.09 -1.78 7.88
N LYS A 44 10.82 -0.81 7.29
CA LYS A 44 10.70 -0.48 5.86
C LYS A 44 10.83 -1.70 4.95
N ASP A 45 11.64 -2.68 5.32
CA ASP A 45 11.82 -3.92 4.56
C ASP A 45 10.55 -4.78 4.54
N GLU A 46 9.89 -4.91 5.69
CA GLU A 46 8.64 -5.65 5.86
C GLU A 46 7.48 -4.94 5.13
N ALA A 47 7.43 -3.61 5.27
CA ALA A 47 6.50 -2.76 4.55
C ALA A 47 6.70 -2.88 3.03
N LYS A 48 7.95 -2.87 2.57
CA LYS A 48 8.31 -3.07 1.15
C LYS A 48 7.80 -4.40 0.64
N LYS A 49 8.02 -5.50 1.35
CA LYS A 49 7.49 -6.82 0.95
C LYS A 49 5.97 -6.82 0.80
N GLN A 50 5.24 -6.28 1.76
CA GLN A 50 3.78 -6.26 1.67
C GLN A 50 3.28 -5.38 0.51
N VAL A 51 3.90 -4.22 0.29
CA VAL A 51 3.57 -3.36 -0.85
C VAL A 51 3.89 -4.06 -2.16
N ASP A 52 5.06 -4.70 -2.28
CA ASP A 52 5.48 -5.44 -3.48
C ASP A 52 4.54 -6.60 -3.79
N ASP A 53 4.19 -7.41 -2.78
CA ASP A 53 3.23 -8.52 -2.90
C ASP A 53 1.87 -8.04 -3.40
N ALA A 54 1.43 -6.89 -2.90
CA ALA A 54 0.15 -6.32 -3.30
C ALA A 54 0.18 -5.60 -4.66
N PHE A 55 1.35 -5.21 -5.17
CA PHE A 55 1.54 -4.70 -6.54
C PHE A 55 1.80 -5.82 -7.58
N SER A 56 2.17 -7.02 -7.14
CA SER A 56 2.53 -8.16 -8.01
C SER A 56 1.33 -9.04 -8.43
N LYS A 57 0.09 -8.67 -8.05
CA LYS A 57 -1.11 -9.53 -8.19
C LYS A 57 -2.36 -8.76 -8.63
#